data_AF-A0A336JZS0-F1
#
_entry.id   AF-A0A336JZS0-F1
#
_cell.length_a   1.000
_cell.length_b   1.000
_cell.length_c   1.000
_cell.angle_alpha   90.00
_cell.angle_beta   90.00
_cell.angle_gamma   90.00
#
_symmetry.space_group_name_H-M   'P 1'
#
loop_
_entity.id
_entity.type
_entity.pdbx_description
1 polymer ?
#
loop_
_entity_poly.entity_id
_entity_poly.type
_entity_poly.pdbx_seq_one_letter_code
_entity_poly.pdbx_strand_id
1 'polypeptide(L)' 'MVSNALIGKLILFVSVSIFIYYFFWVAVLPFMLVDEDNWIYQLFPPHHYAFLFPTIFGIIFIGGLTIYTLYHIRGYVQLF' A
#
# COMPACT_ATOMS: atom_id res chain seq x y z
N MET A 1 -15.96 21.02 -18.72
CA MET A 1 -16.20 20.65 -17.30
C MET A 1 -16.45 19.14 -17.10
N VAL A 2 -17.14 18.44 -18.01
CA VAL A 2 -17.45 16.99 -17.92
C VAL A 2 -16.21 16.07 -17.95
N SER A 3 -15.14 16.46 -18.66
CA SER A 3 -13.90 15.66 -18.81
C SER A 3 -13.25 15.28 -17.47
N ASN A 4 -13.04 16.24 -16.57
CA ASN A 4 -12.37 15.99 -15.29
C ASN A 4 -13.20 15.09 -14.35
N ALA A 5 -14.53 15.21 -14.40
CA ALA A 5 -15.42 14.39 -13.58
C ALA A 5 -15.43 12.93 -14.05
N LEU A 6 -15.38 12.68 -15.37
CA LEU A 6 -15.29 11.33 -15.91
C LEU A 6 -13.94 10.68 -15.58
N ILE A 7 -12.85 11.42 -15.73
CA ILE A 7 -11.51 10.97 -15.36
C ILE A 7 -11.44 10.66 -13.86
N GLY A 8 -11.97 11.54 -13.01
CA GLY A 8 -12.02 11.31 -11.57
C GLY A 8 -12.80 10.05 -11.18
N LYS A 9 -13.95 9.80 -11.84
CA LYS A 9 -14.71 8.56 -11.65
C LYS A 9 -13.94 7.32 -12.09
N LEU A 10 -13.23 7.39 -13.21
CA LEU A 10 -12.41 6.29 -13.70
C LEU A 10 -11.28 5.97 -12.71
N ILE A 11 -10.56 7.01 -12.25
CA ILE A 11 -9.50 6.88 -11.25
C ILE A 11 -10.06 6.25 -9.98
N LEU A 12 -11.17 6.75 -9.45
CA LEU A 12 -11.81 6.21 -8.24
C LEU A 12 -12.17 4.73 -8.42
N PHE A 13 -12.80 4.38 -9.55
CA PHE A 13 -13.19 3.00 -9.83
C PHE A 13 -11.98 2.07 -9.88
N VAL A 14 -10.92 2.47 -10.58
CA VAL A 14 -9.67 1.70 -10.68
C VAL A 14 -9.01 1.58 -9.31
N SER A 15 -8.89 2.68 -8.56
CA SER A 15 -8.30 2.69 -7.23
C SER A 15 -9.05 1.79 -6.25
N VAL A 16 -10.39 1.84 -6.24
CA VAL A 16 -11.23 0.98 -5.38
C VAL A 16 -11.07 -0.48 -5.79
N SER A 17 -11.03 -0.78 -7.10
CA SER A 17 -10.86 -2.16 -7.59
C SER A 17 -9.52 -2.75 -7.15
N ILE A 18 -8.42 -1.99 -7.33
CA ILE A 18 -7.08 -2.37 -6.89
C ILE A 18 -7.04 -2.52 -5.36
N PHE A 19 -7.66 -1.59 -4.63
CA PHE A 19 -7.73 -1.65 -3.17
C PHE A 19 -8.44 -2.92 -2.69
N ILE A 20 -9.59 -3.26 -3.27
CA ILE A 20 -10.34 -4.47 -2.91
C ILE A 20 -9.49 -5.71 -3.19
N TYR A 21 -8.89 -5.83 -4.38
CA TYR A 21 -8.02 -6.96 -4.73
C TYR A 21 -6.89 -7.12 -3.72
N TYR A 22 -6.22 -6.01 -3.39
CA TYR A 22 -5.11 -5.99 -2.45
C TYR A 22 -5.54 -6.28 -0.99
N PHE A 23 -6.68 -5.75 -0.57
CA PHE A 23 -7.26 -6.01 0.75
C PHE A 23 -7.57 -7.50 0.93
N PHE A 24 -8.21 -8.13 -0.06
CA PHE A 24 -8.45 -9.58 0.01
C PHE A 24 -7.14 -10.37 0.05
N TRP A 25 -6.16 -9.98 -0.76
CA TRP A 25 -4.87 -10.68 -0.80
C TRP A 25 -4.09 -10.60 0.53
N VAL A 26 -4.02 -9.41 1.14
CA VAL A 26 -3.18 -9.18 2.33
C VAL A 26 -3.92 -9.46 3.63
N ALA A 27 -5.18 -9.06 3.72
CA ALA A 27 -5.93 -9.02 4.98
C ALA A 27 -6.94 -10.16 5.13
N VAL A 28 -7.33 -10.85 4.05
CA VAL A 28 -8.35 -11.91 4.10
C VAL A 28 -7.73 -13.28 3.82
N LEU A 29 -7.01 -13.44 2.71
CA LEU A 29 -6.44 -14.71 2.26
C LEU A 29 -5.64 -15.44 3.36
N PRO A 30 -4.77 -14.79 4.15
CA PRO A 30 -3.96 -15.48 5.16
C PRO A 30 -4.77 -16.07 6.33
N PHE A 31 -6.00 -15.58 6.53
CA PHE A 31 -6.90 -16.05 7.58
C PHE A 31 -7.97 -17.01 7.05
N MET A 32 -8.06 -17.20 5.73
CA MET A 32 -8.94 -18.21 5.18
C MET A 32 -8.32 -19.59 5.44
N LEU A 33 -9.10 -20.50 6.04
CA LEU A 33 -8.73 -21.90 6.25
C LEU A 33 -8.85 -22.68 4.93
N VAL A 34 -7.98 -22.37 3.98
CA VAL A 34 -7.95 -23.01 2.66
C VAL A 34 -6.62 -23.71 2.50
N ASP A 35 -6.64 -24.96 2.02
CA ASP A 35 -5.42 -25.70 1.68
C ASP A 35 -4.67 -24.97 0.56
N GLU A 36 -3.33 -24.99 0.61
CA GLU A 36 -2.46 -24.28 -0.36
C GLU A 36 -2.68 -24.72 -1.82
N ASP A 37 -3.19 -25.94 -2.04
CA ASP A 37 -3.54 -26.49 -3.37
C ASP A 37 -4.89 -25.98 -3.93
N ASN A 38 -5.59 -25.10 -3.20
CA ASN A 38 -6.87 -24.58 -3.64
C ASN A 38 -6.69 -23.53 -4.75
N TRP A 39 -7.55 -23.58 -5.77
CA TRP A 39 -7.56 -22.66 -6.92
C TRP A 39 -7.60 -21.17 -6.53
N ILE A 40 -8.12 -20.86 -5.34
CA ILE A 40 -8.15 -19.49 -4.80
C ILE A 40 -6.73 -18.93 -4.63
N TYR A 41 -5.75 -19.72 -4.18
CA TYR A 41 -4.37 -19.26 -4.03
C TYR A 41 -3.72 -18.88 -5.37
N GLN A 42 -4.16 -19.50 -6.48
CA GLN A 42 -3.65 -19.18 -7.81
C GLN A 42 -4.14 -17.83 -8.34
N LEU A 43 -5.21 -17.26 -7.76
CA LEU A 43 -5.70 -15.91 -8.10
C LEU A 43 -4.82 -14.79 -7.51
N PHE A 44 -3.97 -15.13 -6.55
CA PHE A 44 -3.16 -14.19 -5.80
C PHE A 44 -1.67 -14.47 -5.99
N PRO A 45 -0.81 -13.45 -6.01
CA PRO A 45 0.63 -13.68 -6.02
C PRO A 45 1.09 -14.34 -4.72
N PRO A 46 2.31 -14.91 -4.71
CA PRO A 46 2.88 -15.54 -3.52
C PRO A 46 2.83 -14.64 -2.29
N HIS A 47 2.44 -15.22 -1.15
CA HIS A 47 2.08 -14.46 0.04
C HIS A 47 3.22 -13.61 0.62
N HIS A 48 4.49 -14.00 0.42
CA HIS A 48 5.63 -13.20 0.88
C HIS A 48 5.70 -11.81 0.20
N TYR A 49 5.11 -11.64 -0.98
CA TYR A 49 5.00 -10.31 -1.61
C TYR A 49 3.88 -9.46 -1.03
N ALA A 50 2.88 -10.08 -0.40
CA ALA A 50 1.71 -9.38 0.14
C ALA A 50 2.13 -8.31 1.17
N PHE A 51 3.06 -8.65 2.06
CA PHE A 51 3.58 -7.74 3.09
C PHE A 51 4.80 -6.92 2.65
N LEU A 52 5.42 -7.26 1.53
CA LEU A 52 6.61 -6.55 1.04
C LEU A 52 6.26 -5.13 0.57
N PHE A 53 5.15 -4.96 -0.15
CA PHE A 53 4.72 -3.64 -0.63
C PHE A 53 4.46 -2.64 0.51
N PRO A 54 3.61 -2.91 1.52
CA PRO A 54 3.31 -1.96 2.60
C PRO A 54 4.55 -1.67 3.44
N THR A 55 5.43 -2.65 3.59
CA THR A 55 6.69 -2.49 4.31
C THR A 55 7.59 -1.48 3.60
N ILE A 56 7.80 -1.62 2.29
CA ILE A 56 8.62 -0.68 1.51
C ILE A 56 8.02 0.73 1.56
N PHE A 57 6.71 0.87 1.30
CA PHE A 57 6.05 2.17 1.36
C PHE A 57 6.09 2.78 2.76
N GLY A 58 5.91 1.96 3.80
CA GLY A 58 5.99 2.38 5.20
C GLY A 58 7.39 2.87 5.57
N ILE A 59 8.44 2.15 5.17
CA ILE A 59 9.83 2.56 5.41
C ILE A 59 10.15 3.87 4.68
N ILE A 60 9.76 4.00 3.42
CA ILE A 60 9.97 5.23 2.64
C ILE A 60 9.22 6.40 3.29
N PHE A 61 7.98 6.19 3.71
CA PHE A 61 7.16 7.22 4.34
C PHE A 61 7.74 7.68 5.68
N ILE A 62 8.02 6.74 6.58
CA ILE A 62 8.59 7.04 7.91
C ILE A 62 10.00 7.64 7.77
N GLY A 63 10.82 7.09 6.87
CA GLY A 63 12.15 7.62 6.57
C GLY A 63 12.09 9.03 6.01
N GLY A 64 11.18 9.29 5.08
CA GLY A 64 10.93 10.62 4.52
C GLY A 64 10.48 11.62 5.58
N LEU A 65 9.54 11.23 6.45
CA LEU A 65 9.13 12.05 7.59
C LEU A 65 10.29 12.34 8.53
N THR A 66 11.11 11.35 8.84
CA THR A 66 12.29 11.50 9.71
C THR A 66 13.27 12.51 9.12
N ILE A 67 13.63 12.37 7.83
CA ILE A 67 14.53 13.30 7.14
C ILE A 67 13.94 14.71 7.13
N TYR A 68 12.65 14.85 6.82
CA TYR A 68 11.95 16.12 6.82
C TYR A 68 11.98 16.79 8.21
N THR A 69 11.66 16.04 9.26
CA THR A 69 11.71 16.53 10.64
C THR A 69 13.11 16.95 11.03
N LEU A 70 14.13 16.12 10.76
CA LEU A 70 15.54 16.45 11.04
C LEU A 70 15.99 17.72 10.33
N TYR A 71 15.64 17.88 9.05
CA TYR A 71 15.93 19.09 8.29
C TYR A 71 15.31 20.33 8.93
N HIS A 72 14.07 20.22 9.40
CA HIS A 72 13.34 21.34 9.98
C HIS A 72 13.83 21.74 11.39
N ILE A 73 14.21 20.75 12.20
CA ILE A 73 14.68 20.99 13.58
C ILE A 73 16.18 21.31 13.66
N ARG A 74 16.94 21.11 12.58
CA ARG A 74 18.40 21.34 12.51
C ARG A 74 18.81 22.75 12.97
N GLY A 75 17.97 23.76 12.80
CA GLY A 75 18.26 25.13 13.27
C GLY A 75 18.00 25.36 14.76
N TYR A 76 17.20 24.52 15.39
CA TYR A 76 16.77 24.65 16.79
C TYR A 76 17.56 23.73 17.73
N VAL A 77 17.88 22.55 17.23
CA VAL A 77 18.77 21.60 17.90
C VAL A 77 20.16 21.91 17.37
N GLN A 78 21.08 22.34 18.24
CA GLN A 78 22.51 22.51 17.93
C GLN A 78 23.17 21.14 17.63
N LEU A 79 22.63 20.41 16.67
CA LEU A 79 23.24 19.23 16.07
C LEU A 79 24.29 19.77 15.10
N PHE A 80 25.50 19.92 15.64
CA PHE A 80 26.74 20.45 15.06
C PHE A 80 26.82 21.97 14.94
#